data_AF-C0M7T1-F1
#
_entry.id   AF-C0M7T1-F1
#
_cell.length_a   1.000
_cell.length_b   1.000
_cell.length_c   1.000
_cell.angle_alpha   90.00
_cell.angle_beta   90.00
_cell.angle_gamma   90.00
#
_symmetry.space_group_name_H-M   'P 1'
#
loop_
_entity.id
_entity.type
_entity.pdbx_description
1 polymer ?
#
loop_
_entity_poly.entity_id
_entity_poly.type
_entity_poly.pdbx_seq_one_letter_code
_entity_poly.pdbx_strand_id
1 'polypeptide(L)'
;MKNLENSRLATESSRFKSYVAREKLINTLRKQNADLNLITFREKAIEIFNRDLKGNSWVSIRQADEFVETLDDYAQLSVDNGAVSTKADFYKMYSNKNYIYLDGFIKNIKQLYIKTGASSIVNGQDLYNAIEQYGTIGRGKSGNFATSMAEDIALLYDSSGNLVSSGMIEAIKGVDEGKYLSGAFQYEYSPQFVKSFDQIGEVRTVTGKTPGSSLLNIPGAKTWAGKNMALSQSELMMPSIDTSNLKLEDVLLSMESTGIYTLNNPTIVLKDGTKKIVEGQFIIRKLGN
;
A
#
# COMPACT_ATOMS: atom_id res chain seq x y z
N MET A 1 30.68 -65.40 -14.92
CA MET A 1 30.32 -64.03 -15.36
C MET A 1 29.11 -63.45 -14.61
N LYS A 2 27.98 -64.17 -14.43
CA LYS A 2 26.80 -63.70 -13.66
C LYS A 2 27.06 -63.10 -12.27
N ASN A 3 27.99 -63.67 -11.49
CA ASN A 3 28.27 -63.19 -10.12
C ASN A 3 29.01 -61.85 -10.06
N LEU A 4 29.86 -61.54 -11.06
CA LEU A 4 30.58 -60.27 -11.16
C LEU A 4 29.62 -59.13 -11.55
N GLU A 5 28.68 -59.43 -12.45
CA GLU A 5 27.68 -58.48 -12.92
C GLU A 5 26.66 -58.13 -11.83
N ASN A 6 26.19 -59.14 -11.07
CA ASN A 6 25.34 -58.93 -9.89
C ASN A 6 26.04 -58.13 -8.79
N SER A 7 27.34 -58.35 -8.58
CA SER A 7 28.14 -57.58 -7.61
C SER A 7 28.30 -56.12 -8.04
N ARG A 8 28.54 -55.87 -9.34
CA ARG A 8 28.62 -54.51 -9.91
C ARG A 8 27.28 -53.78 -9.77
N LEU A 9 26.18 -54.42 -10.14
CA LEU A 9 24.83 -53.86 -10.03
C LEU A 9 24.43 -53.57 -8.57
N ALA A 10 24.79 -54.45 -7.62
CA ALA A 10 24.57 -54.21 -6.20
C ALA A 10 25.40 -53.02 -5.68
N THR A 11 26.63 -52.87 -6.15
CA THR A 11 27.52 -51.75 -5.79
C THR A 11 27.02 -50.42 -6.37
N GLU A 12 26.55 -50.42 -7.62
CA GLU A 12 25.94 -49.26 -8.27
C GLU A 12 24.60 -48.87 -7.61
N SER A 13 23.76 -49.85 -7.26
CA SER A 13 22.52 -49.63 -6.51
C SER A 13 22.79 -49.04 -5.11
N SER A 14 23.83 -49.52 -4.43
CA SER A 14 24.26 -48.99 -3.12
C SER A 14 24.76 -47.53 -3.23
N ARG A 15 25.59 -47.23 -4.23
CA ARG A 15 26.06 -45.86 -4.50
C ARG A 15 24.91 -44.92 -4.83
N PHE A 16 23.95 -45.35 -5.66
CA PHE A 16 22.77 -44.55 -5.99
C PHE A 16 21.90 -44.25 -4.75
N LYS A 17 21.65 -45.24 -3.89
CA LYS A 17 20.92 -45.04 -2.63
C LYS A 17 21.63 -44.03 -1.71
N SER A 18 22.96 -44.10 -1.62
CA SER A 18 23.75 -43.15 -0.82
C SER A 18 23.69 -41.72 -1.36
N TYR A 19 23.70 -41.55 -2.68
CA TYR A 19 23.54 -40.25 -3.34
C TYR A 19 22.17 -39.64 -3.04
N VAL A 20 21.10 -40.41 -3.22
CA VAL A 20 19.73 -39.94 -2.93
C VAL A 20 19.56 -39.56 -1.46
N ALA A 21 20.14 -40.32 -0.52
CA ALA A 21 20.11 -39.99 0.90
C ALA A 21 20.85 -38.67 1.21
N ARG A 22 22.01 -38.45 0.57
CA ARG A 22 22.79 -37.21 0.71
C ARG A 22 22.06 -35.99 0.15
N GLU A 23 21.44 -36.10 -1.03
CA GLU A 23 20.63 -35.03 -1.62
C GLU A 23 19.42 -34.67 -0.73
N LYS A 24 18.74 -35.67 -0.18
CA LYS A 24 17.66 -35.44 0.80
C LYS A 24 18.15 -34.69 2.03
N LEU A 25 19.27 -35.10 2.61
CA LEU A 25 19.86 -34.43 3.77
C LEU A 25 20.26 -32.97 3.46
N ILE A 26 20.91 -32.73 2.31
CA ILE A 26 21.30 -31.39 1.87
C ILE A 26 20.06 -30.50 1.71
N ASN A 27 18.99 -31.02 1.10
CA ASN A 27 17.74 -30.26 0.93
C ASN A 27 17.06 -29.98 2.27
N THR A 28 17.07 -30.92 3.22
CA THR A 28 16.58 -30.69 4.58
C THR A 28 17.37 -29.59 5.30
N LEU A 29 18.72 -29.65 5.25
CA LEU A 29 19.58 -28.64 5.88
C LEU A 29 19.40 -27.25 5.23
N ARG A 30 19.28 -27.20 3.90
CA ARG A 30 18.98 -25.95 3.17
C ARG A 30 17.64 -25.38 3.60
N LYS A 31 16.61 -26.22 3.72
CA LYS A 31 15.29 -25.80 4.18
C LYS A 31 15.34 -25.27 5.62
N GLN A 32 15.96 -26.00 6.55
CA GLN A 32 16.13 -25.57 7.94
C GLN A 32 16.87 -24.22 8.05
N ASN A 33 17.93 -24.03 7.26
CA ASN A 33 18.68 -22.78 7.25
C ASN A 33 17.88 -21.62 6.61
N ALA A 34 17.08 -21.90 5.57
CA ALA A 34 16.17 -20.91 5.00
C ALA A 34 15.06 -20.50 6.00
N ASP A 35 14.49 -21.48 6.71
CA ASP A 35 13.48 -21.25 7.75
C ASP A 35 14.07 -20.42 8.91
N LEU A 36 15.29 -20.72 9.35
CA LEU A 36 15.98 -19.95 10.39
C LEU A 36 16.25 -18.51 9.96
N ASN A 37 16.75 -18.29 8.74
CA ASN A 37 16.98 -16.95 8.20
C ASN A 37 15.67 -16.16 8.09
N LEU A 38 14.58 -16.81 7.66
CA LEU A 38 13.27 -16.18 7.58
C LEU A 38 12.77 -15.71 8.96
N ILE A 39 12.90 -16.57 9.99
CA ILE A 39 12.58 -16.22 11.38
C ILE A 39 13.40 -15.00 11.81
N THR A 40 14.72 -15.01 11.57
CA THR A 40 15.60 -13.88 11.93
C THR A 40 15.19 -12.57 11.25
N PHE A 41 14.79 -12.59 9.97
CA PHE A 41 14.33 -11.38 9.30
C PHE A 41 13.00 -10.87 9.86
N ARG A 42 12.07 -11.78 10.17
CA ARG A 42 10.78 -11.42 10.80
C ARG A 42 11.00 -10.79 12.18
N GLU A 43 11.85 -11.40 13.02
CA GLU A 43 12.18 -10.89 14.35
C GLU A 43 12.82 -9.50 14.27
N LYS A 44 13.74 -9.28 13.33
CA LYS A 44 14.34 -7.96 13.10
C LYS A 44 13.30 -6.92 12.65
N ALA A 45 12.32 -7.29 11.83
CA ALA A 45 11.22 -6.41 11.46
C ALA A 45 10.38 -6.01 12.68
N ILE A 46 10.06 -6.97 13.56
CA ILE A 46 9.33 -6.73 14.81
C ILE A 46 10.14 -5.88 15.79
N GLU A 47 11.45 -6.12 15.91
CA GLU A 47 12.34 -5.30 16.74
C GLU A 47 12.32 -3.83 16.30
N ILE A 48 12.41 -3.60 14.99
CA ILE A 48 12.35 -2.25 14.41
C ILE A 48 10.98 -1.62 14.64
N PHE A 49 9.89 -2.36 14.45
CA PHE A 49 8.55 -1.90 14.77
C PHE A 49 8.44 -1.48 16.24
N ASN A 50 8.87 -2.34 17.19
CA ASN A 50 8.80 -2.07 18.62
C ASN A 50 9.68 -0.88 19.04
N ARG A 51 10.85 -0.71 18.41
CA ARG A 51 11.70 0.46 18.63
C ARG A 51 11.00 1.74 18.18
N ASP A 52 10.41 1.73 16.98
CA ASP A 52 9.71 2.90 16.43
C ASP A 52 8.42 3.20 17.23
N LEU A 53 7.76 2.17 17.78
CA LEU A 53 6.58 2.28 18.63
C LEU A 53 6.85 2.98 19.98
N LYS A 54 8.03 2.81 20.59
CA LYS A 54 8.38 3.44 21.89
C LYS A 54 8.27 4.97 21.87
N GLY A 55 8.50 5.59 20.71
CA GLY A 55 8.39 7.04 20.52
C GLY A 55 7.05 7.48 19.92
N ASN A 56 6.08 6.57 19.82
CA ASN A 56 4.82 6.78 19.12
C ASN A 56 3.66 6.84 20.12
N SER A 57 2.83 7.88 20.02
CA SER A 57 1.68 8.07 20.90
C SER A 57 0.32 7.82 20.24
N TRP A 58 0.29 7.50 18.94
CA TRP A 58 -0.95 7.38 18.18
C TRP A 58 -1.30 5.94 17.80
N VAL A 59 -0.34 5.01 17.79
CA VAL A 59 -0.63 3.58 17.64
C VAL A 59 -1.09 3.01 18.98
N SER A 60 -2.32 2.51 19.04
CA SER A 60 -2.84 1.81 20.22
C SER A 60 -2.13 0.47 20.45
N ILE A 61 -2.12 -0.02 21.70
CA ILE A 61 -1.60 -1.35 22.05
C ILE A 61 -2.27 -2.43 21.19
N ARG A 62 -3.59 -2.33 21.01
CA ARG A 62 -4.35 -3.25 20.17
C ARG A 62 -3.87 -3.26 18.72
N GLN A 63 -3.70 -2.09 18.09
CA GLN A 63 -3.17 -2.01 16.73
C GLN A 63 -1.75 -2.59 16.65
N ALA A 64 -0.93 -2.36 17.66
CA ALA A 64 0.43 -2.89 17.70
C ALA A 64 0.46 -4.43 17.79
N ASP A 65 -0.34 -5.01 18.67
CA ASP A 65 -0.47 -6.46 18.78
C ASP A 65 -1.01 -7.06 17.47
N GLU A 66 -2.07 -6.48 16.90
CA GLU A 66 -2.63 -6.93 15.62
C GLU A 66 -1.61 -6.82 14.48
N PHE A 67 -0.78 -5.77 14.45
CA PHE A 67 0.26 -5.61 13.43
C PHE A 67 1.31 -6.73 13.53
N VAL A 68 1.80 -7.03 14.72
CA VAL A 68 2.79 -8.10 14.94
C VAL A 68 2.22 -9.48 14.61
N GLU A 69 0.97 -9.73 14.99
CA GLU A 69 0.26 -10.98 14.69
C GLU A 69 0.10 -11.20 13.18
N THR A 70 -0.29 -10.16 12.44
CA THR A 70 -0.64 -10.25 11.01
C THR A 70 0.55 -10.04 10.05
N LEU A 71 1.71 -9.64 10.56
CA LEU A 71 2.87 -9.27 9.72
C LEU A 71 3.32 -10.40 8.76
N ASP A 72 3.26 -11.66 9.17
CA ASP A 72 3.61 -12.80 8.31
C ASP A 72 2.59 -13.04 7.20
N ASP A 73 1.30 -12.83 7.49
CA ASP A 73 0.24 -12.96 6.50
C ASP A 73 0.35 -11.88 5.42
N TYR A 74 0.64 -10.63 5.79
CA TYR A 74 0.90 -9.55 4.83
C TYR A 74 2.18 -9.78 4.01
N ALA A 75 3.21 -10.40 4.61
CA ALA A 75 4.39 -10.82 3.88
C ALA A 75 4.04 -11.89 2.84
N GLN A 76 3.21 -12.88 3.19
CA GLN A 76 2.74 -13.90 2.27
C GLN A 76 1.87 -13.31 1.16
N LEU A 77 0.92 -12.43 1.50
CA LEU A 77 0.09 -11.71 0.54
C LEU A 77 0.93 -10.92 -0.49
N SER A 78 2.05 -10.34 -0.05
CA SER A 78 2.97 -9.62 -0.92
C SER A 78 3.73 -10.54 -1.89
N VAL A 79 4.03 -11.77 -1.46
CA VAL A 79 4.59 -12.81 -2.33
C VAL A 79 3.55 -13.28 -3.34
N ASP A 80 2.34 -13.60 -2.88
CA ASP A 80 1.27 -14.15 -3.71
C ASP A 80 0.84 -13.20 -4.83
N ASN A 81 0.86 -11.89 -4.55
CA ASN A 81 0.56 -10.85 -5.54
C ASN A 81 1.76 -10.45 -6.41
N GLY A 82 2.92 -11.09 -6.23
CA GLY A 82 4.13 -10.82 -7.00
C GLY A 82 4.79 -9.46 -6.69
N ALA A 83 4.46 -8.84 -5.56
CA ALA A 83 5.09 -7.58 -5.13
C ALA A 83 6.54 -7.81 -4.67
N VAL A 84 6.79 -8.94 -4.00
CA VAL A 84 8.12 -9.38 -3.59
C VAL A 84 8.33 -10.85 -3.98
N SER A 85 9.59 -11.28 -4.10
CA SER A 85 9.90 -12.68 -4.46
C SER A 85 9.78 -13.63 -3.27
N THR A 86 10.09 -13.16 -2.06
CA THR A 86 10.02 -13.96 -0.83
C THR A 86 9.55 -13.13 0.36
N LYS A 87 9.02 -13.80 1.40
CA LYS A 87 8.70 -13.14 2.69
C LYS A 87 9.93 -12.48 3.32
N ALA A 88 11.12 -13.04 3.12
CA ALA A 88 12.36 -12.43 3.59
C ALA A 88 12.64 -11.08 2.93
N ASP A 89 12.30 -10.91 1.65
CA ASP A 89 12.44 -9.63 0.95
C ASP A 89 11.48 -8.58 1.50
N PHE A 90 10.23 -8.98 1.80
CA PHE A 90 9.27 -8.12 2.51
C PHE A 90 9.83 -7.62 3.84
N TYR A 91 10.33 -8.52 4.70
CA TYR A 91 10.87 -8.11 5.99
C TYR A 91 12.08 -7.19 5.86
N LYS A 92 13.00 -7.47 4.94
CA LYS A 92 14.15 -6.60 4.67
C LYS A 92 13.72 -5.21 4.20
N MET A 93 12.74 -5.11 3.31
CA MET A 93 12.18 -3.84 2.85
C MET A 93 11.58 -3.06 4.02
N TYR A 94 10.76 -3.72 4.85
CA TYR A 94 10.16 -3.13 6.04
C TYR A 94 11.22 -2.62 7.02
N SER A 95 12.19 -3.47 7.39
CA SER A 95 13.28 -3.12 8.30
C SER A 95 14.10 -1.92 7.82
N ASN A 96 14.40 -1.85 6.53
CA ASN A 96 15.22 -0.76 5.97
C ASN A 96 14.40 0.48 5.57
N LYS A 97 13.06 0.40 5.70
CA LYS A 97 12.09 1.42 5.27
C LYS A 97 12.24 1.81 3.79
N ASN A 98 12.78 0.90 2.97
CA ASN A 98 13.08 1.12 1.57
C ASN A 98 12.37 0.05 0.74
N TYR A 99 11.26 0.43 0.11
CA TYR A 99 10.37 -0.50 -0.57
C TYR A 99 10.63 -0.38 -2.08
N ILE A 100 11.19 -1.42 -2.66
CA ILE A 100 11.62 -1.45 -4.06
C ILE A 100 10.90 -2.60 -4.74
N TYR A 101 10.33 -2.34 -5.91
CA TYR A 101 9.53 -3.32 -6.64
C TYR A 101 10.04 -3.49 -8.06
N LEU A 102 9.71 -4.62 -8.68
CA LEU A 102 10.00 -4.85 -10.09
C LEU A 102 9.14 -3.93 -10.97
N ASP A 103 9.72 -3.41 -12.05
CA ASP A 103 9.01 -2.53 -13.00
C ASP A 103 7.74 -3.20 -13.56
N GLY A 104 7.79 -4.52 -13.82
CA GLY A 104 6.63 -5.29 -14.29
C GLY A 104 5.48 -5.30 -13.28
N PHE A 105 5.79 -5.42 -11.98
CA PHE A 105 4.78 -5.34 -10.91
C PHE A 105 4.17 -3.94 -10.84
N ILE A 106 5.02 -2.89 -10.88
CA ILE A 106 4.54 -1.50 -10.86
C ILE A 106 3.71 -1.15 -12.09
N LYS A 107 4.09 -1.65 -13.27
CA LYS A 107 3.30 -1.47 -14.49
C LYS A 107 1.91 -2.12 -14.36
N ASN A 108 1.84 -3.30 -13.75
CA ASN A 108 0.59 -4.04 -13.57
C ASN A 108 -0.34 -3.35 -12.56
N ILE A 109 0.16 -2.95 -11.39
CA ILE A 109 -0.68 -2.30 -10.37
C ILE A 109 -1.24 -0.95 -10.87
N LYS A 110 -0.45 -0.18 -11.63
CA LYS A 110 -0.89 1.07 -12.26
C LYS A 110 -2.07 0.90 -13.21
N GLN A 111 -2.26 -0.26 -13.84
CA GLN A 111 -3.35 -0.45 -14.81
C GLN A 111 -4.73 -0.23 -14.19
N LEU A 112 -4.92 -0.64 -12.93
CA LEU A 112 -6.19 -0.43 -12.24
C LEU A 112 -6.46 1.06 -12.06
N TYR A 113 -5.48 1.81 -11.56
CA TYR A 113 -5.55 3.26 -11.37
C TYR A 113 -5.78 4.01 -12.70
N ILE A 114 -5.10 3.63 -13.78
CA ILE A 114 -5.27 4.25 -15.10
C ILE A 114 -6.69 4.00 -15.63
N LYS A 115 -7.24 2.81 -15.39
CA LYS A 115 -8.58 2.43 -15.85
C LYS A 115 -9.69 3.10 -15.03
N THR A 116 -9.51 3.18 -13.72
CA THR A 116 -10.60 3.52 -12.79
C THR A 116 -10.47 4.91 -12.18
N GLY A 117 -9.28 5.49 -12.23
CA GLY A 117 -8.92 6.64 -11.41
C GLY A 117 -8.31 6.23 -10.06
N ALA A 118 -7.89 7.23 -9.28
CA ALA A 118 -7.34 7.07 -7.93
C ALA A 118 -8.24 7.74 -6.88
N SER A 119 -8.17 7.25 -5.65
CA SER A 119 -9.01 7.69 -4.53
C SER A 119 -8.20 7.88 -3.25
N SER A 120 -8.53 8.94 -2.49
CA SER A 120 -8.01 9.18 -1.14
C SER A 120 -9.09 9.74 -0.24
N ILE A 121 -9.36 9.07 0.87
CA ILE A 121 -10.37 9.50 1.85
C ILE A 121 -9.73 10.37 2.92
N VAL A 122 -10.30 11.53 3.18
CA VAL A 122 -9.83 12.52 4.16
C VAL A 122 -10.98 13.03 5.01
N ASN A 123 -10.64 13.70 6.12
CA ASN A 123 -11.63 14.37 6.94
C ASN A 123 -11.77 15.85 6.59
N GLY A 124 -12.82 16.51 7.08
CA GLY A 124 -13.08 17.92 6.80
C GLY A 124 -11.95 18.85 7.27
N GLN A 125 -11.30 18.53 8.40
CA GLN A 125 -10.17 19.33 8.89
C GLN A 125 -8.96 19.27 7.95
N ASP A 126 -8.64 18.10 7.40
CA ASP A 126 -7.55 17.92 6.46
C ASP A 126 -7.85 18.66 5.14
N LEU A 127 -9.11 18.65 4.68
CA LEU A 127 -9.56 19.44 3.53
C LEU A 127 -9.40 20.94 3.77
N TYR A 128 -9.86 21.45 4.92
CA TYR A 128 -9.71 22.85 5.30
C TYR A 128 -8.23 23.27 5.29
N ASN A 129 -7.38 22.50 5.98
CA ASN A 129 -5.96 22.81 6.11
C ASN A 129 -5.24 22.77 4.75
N ALA A 130 -5.61 21.84 3.85
CA ALA A 130 -5.02 21.76 2.53
C ALA A 130 -5.22 23.05 1.70
N ILE A 131 -6.38 23.69 1.83
CA ILE A 131 -6.73 24.92 1.11
C ILE A 131 -6.17 26.15 1.83
N GLU A 132 -6.41 26.28 3.14
CA GLU A 132 -6.13 27.52 3.88
C GLU A 132 -4.71 27.62 4.46
N GLN A 133 -4.04 26.48 4.69
CA GLN A 133 -2.76 26.47 5.43
C GLN A 133 -1.59 25.88 4.65
N TYR A 134 -1.82 24.78 3.93
CA TYR A 134 -0.72 24.00 3.35
C TYR A 134 -0.38 24.39 1.91
N GLY A 135 -1.33 24.99 1.18
CA GLY A 135 -1.16 25.37 -0.23
C GLY A 135 -1.16 24.19 -1.21
N THR A 136 -1.35 22.95 -0.73
CA THR A 136 -1.55 21.77 -1.57
C THR A 136 -2.50 20.76 -0.94
N ILE A 137 -3.29 20.08 -1.76
CA ILE A 137 -3.90 18.79 -1.40
C ILE A 137 -2.86 17.71 -1.65
N GLY A 138 -2.42 17.04 -0.58
CA GLY A 138 -1.20 16.23 -0.56
C GLY A 138 -0.05 16.98 0.12
N ARG A 139 1.16 16.41 0.08
CA ARG A 139 2.33 16.89 0.82
C ARG A 139 3.36 17.54 -0.10
N GLY A 140 2.97 18.59 -0.82
CA GLY A 140 3.83 19.28 -1.79
C GLY A 140 4.43 18.30 -2.79
N LYS A 141 5.75 18.35 -3.01
CA LYS A 141 6.46 17.41 -3.91
C LYS A 141 6.35 15.93 -3.50
N SER A 142 6.03 15.65 -2.24
CA SER A 142 5.95 14.27 -1.73
C SER A 142 4.72 13.53 -2.22
N GLY A 143 3.66 14.25 -2.62
CA GLY A 143 2.44 13.68 -3.21
C GLY A 143 1.33 13.38 -2.21
N ASN A 144 0.31 12.66 -2.68
CA ASN A 144 -0.82 12.18 -1.92
C ASN A 144 -0.96 10.65 -2.02
N PHE A 145 -1.13 9.98 -0.88
CA PHE A 145 -1.39 8.54 -0.83
C PHE A 145 -2.76 8.24 -1.42
N ALA A 146 -2.87 7.21 -2.26
CA ALA A 146 -4.12 6.83 -2.88
C ALA A 146 -4.22 5.34 -3.18
N THR A 147 -5.44 4.83 -3.11
CA THR A 147 -5.85 3.55 -3.69
C THR A 147 -6.52 3.77 -5.05
N SER A 148 -6.90 2.71 -5.76
CA SER A 148 -7.72 2.85 -6.97
C SER A 148 -9.18 3.19 -6.60
N MET A 149 -9.87 3.92 -7.48
CA MET A 149 -11.29 4.18 -7.32
C MET A 149 -12.12 2.89 -7.25
N ALA A 150 -11.77 1.86 -8.02
CA ALA A 150 -12.52 0.61 -8.00
C ALA A 150 -12.42 -0.13 -6.67
N GLU A 151 -11.25 -0.13 -6.02
CA GLU A 151 -11.08 -0.73 -4.70
C GLU A 151 -11.85 0.05 -3.63
N ASP A 152 -11.91 1.38 -3.73
CA ASP A 152 -12.72 2.19 -2.81
C ASP A 152 -14.21 1.97 -3.03
N ILE A 153 -14.67 1.94 -4.27
CA ILE A 153 -16.08 1.63 -4.56
C ILE A 153 -16.45 0.25 -4.01
N ALA A 154 -15.59 -0.75 -4.18
CA ALA A 154 -15.85 -2.12 -3.75
C ALA A 154 -15.94 -2.30 -2.22
N LEU A 155 -15.29 -1.43 -1.44
CA LEU A 155 -15.27 -1.53 0.02
C LEU A 155 -16.14 -0.50 0.73
N LEU A 156 -16.28 0.71 0.16
CA LEU A 156 -17.03 1.80 0.79
C LEU A 156 -18.53 1.70 0.53
N TYR A 157 -18.98 0.86 -0.39
CA TYR A 157 -20.41 0.71 -0.72
C TYR A 157 -20.87 -0.73 -0.53
N ASP A 158 -22.04 -0.90 0.04
CA ASP A 158 -22.69 -2.20 0.19
C ASP A 158 -23.25 -2.72 -1.16
N SER A 159 -23.78 -3.93 -1.16
CA SER A 159 -24.38 -4.56 -2.35
C SER A 159 -25.59 -3.81 -2.91
N SER A 160 -26.19 -2.91 -2.13
CA SER A 160 -27.32 -2.07 -2.54
C SER A 160 -26.86 -0.70 -3.06
N GLY A 161 -25.55 -0.43 -3.06
CA GLY A 161 -24.95 0.83 -3.47
C GLY A 161 -25.00 1.92 -2.40
N ASN A 162 -25.29 1.57 -1.14
CA ASN A 162 -25.26 2.53 -0.04
C ASN A 162 -23.86 2.63 0.55
N LEU A 163 -23.46 3.84 0.94
CA LEU A 163 -22.21 4.05 1.68
C LEU A 163 -22.26 3.29 3.01
N VAL A 164 -21.17 2.57 3.33
CA VAL A 164 -21.02 1.89 4.63
C VAL A 164 -20.91 2.90 5.78
N SER A 165 -21.10 2.43 7.02
CA SER A 165 -21.04 3.29 8.20
C SER A 165 -19.66 3.92 8.38
N SER A 166 -19.60 5.09 9.04
CA SER A 166 -18.35 5.82 9.30
C SER A 166 -17.30 4.93 9.97
N GLY A 167 -17.69 4.14 10.97
CA GLY A 167 -16.79 3.19 11.64
C GLY A 167 -16.26 2.09 10.71
N MET A 168 -17.04 1.68 9.71
CA MET A 168 -16.56 0.74 8.69
C MET A 168 -15.58 1.43 7.72
N ILE A 169 -15.82 2.69 7.35
CA ILE A 169 -14.84 3.48 6.57
C ILE A 169 -13.53 3.61 7.34
N GLU A 170 -13.59 3.90 8.65
CA GLU A 170 -12.42 4.00 9.52
C GLU A 170 -11.63 2.69 9.58
N ALA A 171 -12.34 1.56 9.71
CA ALA A 171 -11.72 0.23 9.67
C ALA A 171 -11.08 -0.09 8.31
N ILE A 172 -11.75 0.22 7.20
CA ILE A 172 -11.20 0.04 5.83
C ILE A 172 -9.93 0.87 5.65
N LYS A 173 -9.92 2.10 6.17
CA LYS A 173 -8.80 3.04 6.02
C LYS A 173 -7.72 2.89 7.08
N GLY A 174 -7.93 2.04 8.08
CA GLY A 174 -6.97 1.82 9.16
C GLY A 174 -6.69 3.09 9.95
N VAL A 175 -7.71 3.93 10.16
CA VAL A 175 -7.62 5.18 10.93
C VAL A 175 -8.37 5.07 12.26
N ASP A 176 -8.10 6.00 13.16
CA ASP A 176 -8.74 6.01 14.48
C ASP A 176 -10.25 6.26 14.41
N GLU A 177 -10.96 5.72 15.40
CA GLU A 177 -12.39 5.95 15.56
C GLU A 177 -12.67 7.45 15.69
N GLY A 178 -13.66 7.93 14.93
CA GLY A 178 -14.04 9.33 14.90
C GLY A 178 -13.16 10.22 14.02
N LYS A 179 -12.20 9.66 13.25
CA LYS A 179 -11.38 10.41 12.29
C LYS A 179 -12.24 11.26 11.34
N TYR A 180 -13.43 10.78 10.98
CA TYR A 180 -14.35 11.44 10.05
C TYR A 180 -15.51 12.19 10.71
N LEU A 181 -15.45 12.49 12.02
CA LEU A 181 -16.49 13.30 12.70
C LEU A 181 -16.66 14.71 12.10
N SER A 182 -15.61 15.26 11.50
CA SER A 182 -15.66 16.53 10.75
C SER A 182 -16.20 16.38 9.31
N GLY A 183 -16.77 15.22 8.98
CA GLY A 183 -17.18 14.82 7.64
C GLY A 183 -16.11 13.99 6.93
N ALA A 184 -16.57 13.01 6.14
CA ALA A 184 -15.73 12.22 5.25
C ALA A 184 -15.76 12.82 3.84
N PHE A 185 -14.59 12.97 3.22
CA PHE A 185 -14.45 13.46 1.86
C PHE A 185 -13.56 12.51 1.06
N GLN A 186 -13.80 12.45 -0.24
CA GLN A 186 -13.03 11.69 -1.20
C GLN A 186 -12.37 12.63 -2.20
N TYR A 187 -11.05 12.51 -2.31
CA TYR A 187 -10.29 13.06 -3.41
C TYR A 187 -10.25 12.04 -4.54
N GLU A 188 -10.86 12.38 -5.68
CA GLU A 188 -10.90 11.53 -6.86
C GLU A 188 -10.00 12.10 -7.95
N TYR A 189 -9.12 11.26 -8.46
CA TYR A 189 -8.31 11.54 -9.64
C TYR A 189 -8.95 10.77 -10.79
N SER A 190 -9.56 11.47 -11.74
CA SER A 190 -10.23 10.81 -12.88
C SER A 190 -9.26 9.92 -13.68
N PRO A 191 -9.76 8.88 -14.41
CA PRO A 191 -8.92 8.02 -15.24
C PRO A 191 -8.02 8.78 -16.22
N GLN A 192 -8.56 9.78 -16.93
CA GLN A 192 -7.78 10.60 -17.85
C GLN A 192 -6.69 11.37 -17.11
N PHE A 193 -6.99 11.90 -15.92
CA PHE A 193 -6.01 12.62 -15.12
C PHE A 193 -4.85 11.72 -14.69
N VAL A 194 -5.15 10.53 -14.16
CA VAL A 194 -4.14 9.53 -13.80
C VAL A 194 -3.26 9.17 -14.98
N LYS A 195 -3.87 8.91 -16.14
CA LYS A 195 -3.14 8.62 -17.38
C LYS A 195 -2.18 9.75 -17.76
N SER A 196 -2.63 11.00 -17.68
CA SER A 196 -1.83 12.17 -18.07
C SER A 196 -0.59 12.37 -17.20
N PHE A 197 -0.69 12.22 -15.88
CA PHE A 197 0.50 12.34 -15.01
C PHE A 197 1.34 11.06 -14.93
N ASP A 198 0.78 9.88 -15.22
CA ASP A 198 1.57 8.65 -15.37
C ASP A 198 2.50 8.72 -16.60
N GLN A 199 2.03 9.28 -17.72
CA GLN A 199 2.83 9.47 -18.93
C GLN A 199 4.10 10.31 -18.73
N ILE A 200 4.10 11.18 -17.72
CA ILE A 200 5.27 11.99 -17.32
C ILE A 200 5.99 11.42 -16.08
N GLY A 201 5.62 10.23 -15.62
CA GLY A 201 6.33 9.50 -14.56
C GLY A 201 6.05 9.98 -13.14
N GLU A 202 4.85 10.54 -12.87
CA GLU A 202 4.49 11.08 -11.55
C GLU A 202 3.63 10.15 -10.67
N VAL A 203 3.21 8.99 -11.17
CA VAL A 203 2.71 7.91 -10.29
C VAL A 203 3.91 7.20 -9.66
N ARG A 204 4.02 7.28 -8.32
CA ARG A 204 5.16 6.76 -7.55
C ARG A 204 4.74 5.66 -6.57
N THR A 205 5.72 4.93 -6.06
CA THR A 205 5.54 3.95 -4.99
C THR A 205 5.78 4.57 -3.63
N VAL A 206 5.08 4.07 -2.62
CA VAL A 206 5.30 4.46 -1.22
C VAL A 206 6.48 3.68 -0.62
N THR A 207 7.24 4.33 0.25
CA THR A 207 8.28 3.71 1.09
C THR A 207 8.05 4.09 2.55
N GLY A 208 8.64 3.35 3.49
CA GLY A 208 8.57 3.71 4.92
C GLY A 208 9.26 5.03 5.30
N LYS A 209 9.89 5.72 4.35
CA LYS A 209 10.51 7.05 4.51
C LYS A 209 9.72 8.16 3.82
N THR A 210 8.67 7.82 3.09
CA THR A 210 7.84 8.80 2.38
C THR A 210 7.16 9.71 3.42
N PRO A 211 7.19 11.05 3.26
CA PRO A 211 6.47 11.94 4.17
C PRO A 211 4.98 11.58 4.24
N GLY A 212 4.48 11.31 5.44
CA GLY A 212 3.12 10.80 5.67
C GLY A 212 3.06 9.30 5.94
N SER A 213 4.11 8.53 5.62
CA SER A 213 4.21 7.14 6.06
C SER A 213 4.38 7.04 7.57
N SER A 214 3.79 5.98 8.10
CA SER A 214 3.76 5.63 9.50
C SER A 214 4.46 4.30 9.72
N LEU A 215 4.61 3.88 10.98
CA LEU A 215 5.16 2.56 11.29
C LEU A 215 4.20 1.41 10.90
N LEU A 216 2.94 1.69 10.58
CA LEU A 216 1.97 0.73 10.06
C LEU A 216 1.98 0.62 8.52
N ASN A 217 2.68 1.50 7.81
CA ASN A 217 2.88 1.30 6.37
C ASN A 217 3.81 0.10 6.13
N ILE A 218 3.44 -0.73 5.15
CA ILE A 218 4.11 -1.99 4.84
C ILE A 218 4.61 -2.01 3.38
N PRO A 219 5.60 -2.84 3.06
CA PRO A 219 5.90 -3.20 1.67
C PRO A 219 4.71 -3.92 1.01
N GLY A 220 4.78 -4.10 -0.29
CA GLY A 220 3.77 -4.81 -1.08
C GLY A 220 2.88 -3.90 -1.93
N ALA A 221 3.11 -2.58 -1.86
CA ALA A 221 2.24 -1.55 -2.46
C ALA A 221 0.77 -1.72 -2.05
N LYS A 222 0.57 -1.96 -0.75
CA LYS A 222 -0.72 -2.22 -0.13
C LYS A 222 -0.84 -1.56 1.24
N THR A 223 -2.07 -1.26 1.64
CA THR A 223 -2.39 -0.79 2.99
C THR A 223 -2.37 -1.95 3.99
N TRP A 224 -1.96 -1.68 5.23
CA TRP A 224 -2.25 -2.57 6.35
C TRP A 224 -3.63 -2.21 6.91
N ALA A 225 -4.53 -3.19 6.96
CA ALA A 225 -5.93 -3.02 7.39
C ALA A 225 -6.27 -3.93 8.59
N GLY A 226 -5.28 -4.20 9.45
CA GLY A 226 -5.46 -5.07 10.61
C GLY A 226 -5.68 -6.55 10.23
N LYS A 227 -6.38 -7.27 11.13
CA LYS A 227 -6.71 -8.70 10.99
C LYS A 227 -7.60 -9.02 9.78
N ASN A 228 -8.47 -8.09 9.39
CA ASN A 228 -9.31 -8.29 8.21
C ASN A 228 -8.58 -7.87 6.94
N MET A 229 -7.64 -8.70 6.50
CA MET A 229 -6.82 -8.44 5.31
C MET A 229 -7.62 -8.27 4.02
N ALA A 230 -8.88 -8.70 3.98
CA ALA A 230 -9.77 -8.45 2.84
C ALA A 230 -10.06 -6.96 2.64
N LEU A 231 -9.81 -6.11 3.65
CA LEU A 231 -9.92 -4.66 3.55
C LEU A 231 -8.62 -3.99 3.04
N SER A 232 -7.54 -4.74 2.86
CA SER A 232 -6.27 -4.22 2.34
C SER A 232 -6.41 -3.84 0.87
N GLN A 233 -6.07 -2.60 0.54
CA GLN A 233 -6.16 -2.03 -0.80
C GLN A 233 -4.77 -1.76 -1.37
N SER A 234 -4.66 -1.61 -2.68
CA SER A 234 -3.43 -1.09 -3.29
C SER A 234 -3.09 0.32 -2.78
N GLU A 235 -1.79 0.62 -2.69
CA GLU A 235 -1.29 1.92 -2.23
C GLU A 235 -0.21 2.44 -3.17
N LEU A 236 -0.52 3.55 -3.85
CA LEU A 236 0.40 4.31 -4.68
C LEU A 236 0.40 5.79 -4.26
N MET A 237 1.36 6.53 -4.76
CA MET A 237 1.51 7.96 -4.52
C MET A 237 1.14 8.73 -5.79
N MET A 238 0.08 9.52 -5.70
CA MET A 238 -0.33 10.49 -6.74
C MET A 238 0.39 11.82 -6.51
N PRO A 239 0.55 12.66 -7.55
CA PRO A 239 1.07 14.02 -7.34
C PRO A 239 0.07 14.86 -6.54
N SER A 240 0.58 15.82 -5.75
CA SER A 240 -0.26 16.75 -5.00
C SER A 240 -0.94 17.75 -5.95
N ILE A 241 -2.10 18.25 -5.55
CA ILE A 241 -2.81 19.33 -6.26
C ILE A 241 -2.45 20.67 -5.63
N ASP A 242 -2.06 21.64 -6.46
CA ASP A 242 -1.83 23.01 -6.02
C ASP A 242 -3.16 23.70 -5.69
N THR A 243 -3.28 24.25 -4.48
CA THR A 243 -4.54 24.87 -4.02
C THR A 243 -4.53 26.39 -4.14
N SER A 244 -3.48 27.00 -4.69
CA SER A 244 -3.34 28.47 -4.73
C SER A 244 -4.47 29.20 -5.46
N ASN A 245 -5.18 28.52 -6.36
CA ASN A 245 -6.31 29.07 -7.11
C ASN A 245 -7.68 28.59 -6.58
N LEU A 246 -7.69 27.85 -5.47
CA LEU A 246 -8.92 27.44 -4.80
C LEU A 246 -9.31 28.46 -3.76
N LYS A 247 -10.61 28.70 -3.65
CA LYS A 247 -11.21 29.40 -2.52
C LYS A 247 -11.99 28.40 -1.71
N LEU A 248 -11.73 28.34 -0.41
CA LEU A 248 -12.45 27.43 0.48
C LEU A 248 -13.97 27.66 0.41
N GLU A 249 -14.41 28.92 0.34
CA GLU A 249 -15.83 29.27 0.20
C GLU A 249 -16.51 28.58 -0.99
N ASP A 250 -15.88 28.60 -2.18
CA ASP A 250 -16.42 27.96 -3.38
C ASP A 250 -16.53 26.43 -3.21
N VAL A 251 -15.53 25.84 -2.54
CA VAL A 251 -15.52 24.40 -2.23
C VAL A 251 -16.66 24.07 -1.27
N LEU A 252 -16.80 24.82 -0.17
CA LEU A 252 -17.84 24.60 0.84
C LEU A 252 -19.25 24.79 0.26
N LEU A 253 -19.48 25.85 -0.53
CA LEU A 253 -20.74 26.07 -1.24
C LEU A 253 -21.09 24.89 -2.16
N SER A 254 -20.07 24.31 -2.81
CA SER A 254 -20.26 23.13 -3.67
C SER A 254 -20.56 21.87 -2.85
N MET A 255 -19.99 21.73 -1.66
CA MET A 255 -20.32 20.63 -0.73
C MET A 255 -21.76 20.72 -0.22
N GLU A 256 -22.27 21.92 0.06
CA GLU A 256 -23.66 22.14 0.51
C GLU A 256 -24.68 21.94 -0.61
N SER A 257 -24.36 22.38 -1.83
CA SER A 257 -25.31 22.35 -2.95
C SER A 257 -25.36 21.02 -3.69
N THR A 258 -24.21 20.42 -3.99
CA THR A 258 -24.10 19.21 -4.83
C THR A 258 -23.32 18.07 -4.19
N GLY A 259 -22.58 18.37 -3.11
CA GLY A 259 -21.63 17.44 -2.51
C GLY A 259 -20.36 17.23 -3.34
N ILE A 260 -20.13 18.01 -4.40
CA ILE A 260 -19.06 17.79 -5.39
C ILE A 260 -18.43 19.11 -5.81
N TYR A 261 -17.11 19.19 -5.76
CA TYR A 261 -16.32 20.29 -6.35
C TYR A 261 -15.33 19.72 -7.36
N THR A 262 -15.31 20.25 -8.58
CA THR A 262 -14.49 19.71 -9.69
C THR A 262 -13.49 20.74 -10.19
N LEU A 263 -12.24 20.32 -10.30
CA LEU A 263 -11.17 21.05 -10.97
C LEU A 263 -10.86 20.41 -12.32
N ASN A 264 -11.02 21.19 -13.37
CA ASN A 264 -10.64 20.80 -14.73
C ASN A 264 -9.20 21.24 -15.00
N ASN A 265 -8.39 20.33 -15.50
CA ASN A 265 -6.98 20.50 -15.82
C ASN A 265 -6.20 21.15 -14.65
N PRO A 266 -6.18 20.52 -13.46
CA PRO A 266 -5.57 21.12 -12.29
C PRO A 266 -4.04 21.27 -12.44
N THR A 267 -3.48 22.20 -11.68
CA THR A 267 -2.03 22.31 -11.48
C THR A 267 -1.59 21.27 -10.45
N ILE A 268 -0.65 20.41 -10.82
CA ILE A 268 -0.02 19.44 -9.92
C ILE A 268 1.39 19.88 -9.51
N VAL A 269 1.87 19.34 -8.39
CA VAL A 269 3.26 19.49 -7.93
C VAL A 269 4.05 18.22 -8.25
N LEU A 270 5.07 18.36 -9.10
CA LEU A 270 5.94 17.26 -9.54
C LEU A 270 6.93 16.84 -8.43
N LYS A 271 7.57 15.68 -8.58
CA LYS A 271 8.57 15.18 -7.61
C LYS A 271 9.76 16.11 -7.36
N ASP A 272 10.10 16.94 -8.35
CA ASP A 272 11.17 17.93 -8.24
C ASP A 272 10.70 19.26 -7.59
N GLY A 273 9.41 19.40 -7.32
CA GLY A 273 8.78 20.57 -6.73
C GLY A 273 8.26 21.60 -7.74
N THR A 274 8.50 21.41 -9.04
CA THR A 274 7.93 22.27 -10.07
C THR A 274 6.43 22.02 -10.22
N LYS A 275 5.71 23.00 -10.78
CA LYS A 275 4.26 22.96 -10.98
C LYS A 275 3.92 22.78 -12.44
N LYS A 276 2.89 21.98 -12.74
CA LYS A 276 2.44 21.73 -14.12
C LYS A 276 0.93 21.55 -14.20
N ILE A 277 0.31 22.20 -15.17
CA ILE A 277 -1.10 21.95 -15.55
C ILE A 277 -1.16 20.63 -16.30
N VAL A 278 -2.06 19.73 -15.90
CA VAL A 278 -2.19 18.38 -16.48
C VAL A 278 -3.64 18.11 -16.85
N GLU A 279 -3.85 17.52 -18.03
CA GLU A 279 -5.19 17.21 -18.55
C GLU A 279 -5.94 16.21 -17.67
N GLY A 280 -7.19 16.53 -17.36
CA GLY A 280 -8.12 15.65 -16.65
C GLY A 280 -8.87 16.37 -15.54
N GLN A 281 -9.53 15.61 -14.68
CA GLN A 281 -10.30 16.15 -13.56
C GLN A 281 -9.79 15.64 -12.22
N PHE A 282 -9.72 16.56 -11.25
CA PHE A 282 -9.63 16.27 -9.83
C PHE A 282 -10.93 16.69 -9.15
N ILE A 283 -11.51 15.79 -8.35
CA ILE A 283 -12.83 15.99 -7.77
C ILE A 283 -12.72 15.84 -6.25
N ILE A 284 -13.34 16.75 -5.53
CA ILE A 284 -13.57 16.64 -4.08
C ILE A 284 -15.04 16.26 -3.93
N ARG A 285 -15.32 15.11 -3.32
CA ARG A 285 -16.67 14.62 -3.05
C ARG A 285 -16.90 14.52 -1.55
N LYS A 286 -18.03 15.00 -1.06
CA LYS A 286 -18.52 14.69 0.29
C LYS A 286 -19.10 13.27 0.30
N LEU A 287 -18.64 12.45 1.24
CA LEU A 287 -19.17 11.10 1.45
C LEU A 287 -20.24 11.11 2.54
N GLY A 288 -21.42 10.59 2.21
CA GLY A 288 -22.57 10.60 3.11
C GLY A 288 -23.19 12.00 3.26
N ASN A 289 -24.33 12.07 3.96
CA ASN A 289 -25.01 13.32 4.29
C ASN A 289 -24.51 13.87 5.63
#